data_AF-A0A7C8ZUH9-F1
#
_entry.id   AF-A0A7C8ZUH9-F1
#
_cell.length_a   1.000
_cell.length_b   1.000
_cell.length_c   1.000
_cell.angle_alpha   90.00
_cell.angle_beta   90.00
_cell.angle_gamma   90.00
#
_symmetry.space_group_name_H-M   'P 1'
#
loop_
_entity.id
_entity.type
_entity.pdbx_description
1 polymer ?
#
loop_
_entity_poly.entity_id
_entity_poly.type
_entity_poly.pdbx_seq_one_letter_code
_entity_poly.pdbx_strand_id
1 'polypeptide(L)'
;KGTLHLQTKIILMFCCICRGVKYREPEHWKFGEIGNKYFRHATGQIYAISKDLAEYISVNKDILHKYANEDVSLGAWFIGLEVEHVDDRSMCCGTLECSMRARDGDICVASFDWDCSGICKSVHRIKNVHTMCGETSDALWNAI
;
A
#
# COMPACT_ATOMS: atom_id res chain seq x y z
N LYS A 1 32.31 16.71 9.67
CA LYS A 1 31.03 16.36 10.34
C LYS A 1 29.99 16.32 9.24
N GLY A 2 29.69 15.10 8.76
CA GLY A 2 29.02 14.85 7.50
C GLY A 2 27.55 15.24 7.55
N THR A 3 27.18 16.16 6.68
CA THR A 3 25.81 16.36 6.23
C THR A 3 25.41 15.05 5.54
N LEU A 4 24.50 14.29 6.13
CA LEU A 4 23.76 13.26 5.43
C LEU A 4 22.92 13.98 4.37
N HIS A 5 23.51 14.21 3.20
CA HIS A 5 22.74 14.45 1.99
C HIS A 5 22.03 13.13 1.69
N LEU A 6 20.85 12.92 2.27
CA LEU A 6 19.88 11.95 1.74
C LEU A 6 19.48 12.46 0.36
N GLN A 7 20.30 12.19 -0.65
CA GLN A 7 19.91 12.31 -2.05
C GLN A 7 19.03 11.12 -2.50
N THR A 8 18.72 10.18 -1.61
CA THR A 8 17.76 9.13 -1.92
C THR A 8 16.35 9.66 -1.69
N LYS A 9 15.66 10.01 -2.78
CA LYS A 9 14.19 10.11 -2.80
C LYS A 9 13.63 8.75 -2.37
N ILE A 10 13.34 8.59 -1.09
CA ILE A 10 12.74 7.38 -0.53
C ILE A 10 11.28 7.40 -0.95
N ILE A 11 10.94 6.60 -1.96
CA ILE A 11 9.58 6.52 -2.50
C ILE A 11 8.78 5.52 -1.67
N LEU A 12 7.67 6.01 -1.11
CA LEU A 12 6.67 5.20 -0.46
C LEU A 12 5.41 5.22 -1.30
N MET A 13 5.12 4.09 -1.94
CA MET A 13 3.98 3.95 -2.83
C MET A 13 2.78 3.46 -2.06
N PHE A 14 1.67 4.19 -2.10
CA PHE A 14 0.45 3.81 -1.38
C PHE A 14 -0.74 3.67 -2.30
N CYS A 15 -1.58 2.70 -1.98
CA CYS A 15 -2.98 2.72 -2.39
C CYS A 15 -3.85 3.20 -1.22
N CYS A 16 -4.53 4.35 -1.37
CA CYS A 16 -5.41 4.89 -0.33
C CYS A 16 -6.89 4.76 -0.73
N ILE A 17 -7.59 3.75 -0.22
CA ILE A 17 -9.03 3.55 -0.44
C ILE A 17 -9.78 3.72 0.86
N CYS A 18 -10.35 4.89 1.09
CA CYS A 18 -11.22 5.14 2.24
C CYS A 18 -12.69 4.97 1.86
N ARG A 19 -13.33 3.85 2.20
CA ARG A 19 -14.80 3.75 2.19
C ARG A 19 -15.35 3.03 3.41
N GLY A 20 -15.83 3.82 4.39
CA GLY A 20 -16.90 3.43 5.34
C GLY A 20 -16.65 2.27 6.30
N VAL A 21 -15.51 1.58 6.23
CA VAL A 21 -15.18 0.45 7.11
C VAL A 21 -14.63 0.92 8.45
N LYS A 22 -15.15 0.35 9.54
CA LYS A 22 -14.68 0.60 10.90
C LYS A 22 -13.43 -0.26 11.16
N TYR A 23 -12.25 0.30 10.91
CA TYR A 23 -11.00 -0.27 11.42
C TYR A 23 -10.89 0.01 12.92
N ARG A 24 -10.60 -1.02 13.72
CA ARG A 24 -10.43 -0.89 15.18
C ARG A 24 -8.95 -0.91 15.52
N GLU A 25 -8.38 0.28 15.71
CA GLU A 25 -7.11 0.48 16.39
C GLU A 25 -7.40 0.88 17.85
N PRO A 26 -7.02 0.09 18.87
CA PRO A 26 -7.24 0.46 20.28
C PRO A 26 -6.71 1.85 20.63
N GLU A 27 -5.61 2.26 19.99
CA GLU A 27 -4.97 3.57 20.20
C GLU A 27 -5.45 4.64 19.22
N HIS A 28 -6.60 4.46 18.54
CA HIS A 28 -7.11 5.38 17.51
C HIS A 28 -7.21 6.84 17.97
N TRP A 29 -7.47 7.08 19.25
CA TRP A 29 -7.57 8.40 19.86
C TRP A 29 -6.28 9.24 19.70
N LYS A 30 -5.11 8.61 19.51
CA LYS A 30 -3.83 9.29 19.26
C LYS A 30 -3.74 9.95 17.88
N PHE A 31 -4.55 9.49 16.93
CA PHE A 31 -4.62 10.04 15.56
C PHE A 31 -5.73 11.11 15.41
N GLY A 32 -6.44 11.42 16.51
CA GLY A 32 -7.50 12.41 16.61
C GLY A 32 -8.91 11.87 16.30
N GLU A 33 -9.86 12.78 16.14
CA GLU A 33 -11.30 12.45 16.10
C GLU A 33 -11.82 12.07 14.69
N ILE A 34 -13.06 11.57 14.63
CA ILE A 34 -13.75 11.27 13.36
C ILE A 34 -13.85 12.55 12.52
N GLY A 35 -13.24 12.53 11.33
CA GLY A 35 -13.13 13.70 10.46
C GLY A 35 -11.79 14.44 10.55
N ASN A 36 -10.90 14.00 11.44
CA ASN A 36 -9.51 14.46 11.42
C ASN A 36 -8.85 14.03 10.11
N LYS A 37 -8.35 15.00 9.35
CA LYS A 37 -7.61 14.77 8.11
C LYS A 37 -6.14 14.48 8.37
N TYR A 38 -5.70 14.55 9.62
CA TYR A 38 -4.31 14.29 9.97
C TYR A 38 -3.95 12.83 9.73
N PHE A 39 -2.97 12.67 8.85
CA PHE A 39 -2.32 11.45 8.42
C PHE A 39 -3.27 10.27 8.34
N ARG A 40 -4.01 10.21 7.21
CA ARG A 40 -4.54 8.94 6.75
C ARG A 40 -3.35 7.98 6.69
N HIS A 41 -3.29 7.04 7.65
CA HIS A 41 -2.48 5.85 7.48
C HIS A 41 -2.88 5.25 6.15
N ALA A 42 -1.91 4.68 5.45
CA ALA A 42 -2.19 4.07 4.18
C ALA A 42 -3.05 2.84 4.38
N THR A 43 -4.36 3.01 4.27
CA THR A 43 -5.30 1.91 4.14
C THR A 43 -5.07 1.25 2.78
N GLY A 44 -4.02 0.44 2.69
CA GLY A 44 -3.55 -0.15 1.46
C GLY A 44 -3.19 -1.61 1.67
N GLN A 45 -3.57 -2.46 0.73
CA GLN A 45 -3.16 -3.85 0.72
C GLN A 45 -1.70 -4.02 0.28
N ILE A 46 -1.12 -2.99 -0.35
CA ILE A 46 0.22 -3.01 -0.93
C ILE A 46 0.87 -1.65 -0.70
N TYR A 47 2.15 -1.69 -0.33
CA TYR A 47 3.06 -0.56 -0.34
C TYR A 47 4.44 -1.04 -0.81
N ALA A 48 5.26 -0.11 -1.28
CA ALA A 48 6.66 -0.36 -1.60
C ALA A 48 7.52 0.65 -0.85
N ILE A 49 8.68 0.20 -0.37
CA ILE A 49 9.68 1.04 0.31
C ILE A 49 11.05 0.81 -0.31
N SER A 50 11.87 1.86 -0.33
CA SER A 50 13.27 1.73 -0.77
C SER A 50 14.07 0.86 0.20
N LYS A 51 15.15 0.27 -0.32
CA LYS A 51 16.08 -0.53 0.48
C LYS A 51 16.61 0.26 1.69
N ASP A 52 17.05 1.50 1.49
CA ASP A 52 17.60 2.35 2.56
C ASP A 52 16.57 2.59 3.68
N LEU A 53 15.30 2.77 3.32
CA LEU A 53 14.22 2.96 4.29
C LEU A 53 13.94 1.66 5.07
N ALA A 54 13.93 0.53 4.37
CA ALA A 54 13.77 -0.79 5.00
C ALA A 54 14.92 -1.09 5.98
N GLU A 55 16.15 -0.75 5.61
CA GLU A 55 17.33 -0.88 6.48
C GLU A 55 17.21 0.04 7.71
N TYR A 56 16.80 1.30 7.52
CA TYR A 56 16.58 2.23 8.62
C TYR A 56 15.55 1.70 9.64
N ILE A 57 14.40 1.20 9.16
CA ILE A 57 13.37 0.59 10.02
C ILE A 57 13.94 -0.62 10.75
N SER A 58 14.66 -1.50 10.05
CA SER A 58 15.23 -2.73 10.61
C SER A 58 16.21 -2.44 11.76
N VAL A 59 17.10 -1.45 11.56
CA VAL A 59 18.09 -1.03 12.56
C VAL A 59 17.43 -0.39 13.78
N ASN A 60 16.37 0.40 13.57
CA ASN A 60 15.73 1.19 14.63
C ASN A 60 14.46 0.54 15.20
N LYS A 61 14.15 -0.71 14.82
CA LYS A 61 12.89 -1.39 15.15
C LYS A 61 12.51 -1.41 16.63
N ASP A 62 13.50 -1.32 17.53
CA ASP A 62 13.30 -1.41 18.98
C ASP A 62 12.83 -0.08 19.60
N ILE A 63 13.02 1.06 18.90
CA ILE A 63 12.51 2.38 19.30
C ILE A 63 11.22 2.76 18.56
N LEU A 64 10.83 1.99 17.55
CA LEU A 64 9.65 2.22 16.73
C LEU A 64 8.41 1.59 17.37
N HIS A 65 7.42 2.42 17.68
CA HIS A 65 6.15 1.95 18.27
C HIS A 65 5.35 1.13 17.25
N LYS A 66 4.94 -0.07 17.62
CA LYS A 66 4.09 -0.94 16.81
C LYS A 66 2.64 -0.81 17.28
N TYR A 67 1.76 -0.41 16.35
CA TYR A 67 0.33 -0.39 16.54
C TYR A 67 -0.29 -1.76 16.24
N ALA A 68 -1.57 -1.95 16.55
CA ALA A 68 -2.25 -3.23 16.27
C ALA A 68 -2.35 -3.49 14.76
N ASN A 69 -2.45 -2.41 13.98
CA ASN A 69 -2.45 -2.42 12.53
C ASN A 69 -1.04 -2.11 11.97
N GLU A 70 -0.62 -2.90 10.98
CA GLU A 70 0.72 -2.83 10.38
C GLU A 70 0.89 -1.59 9.50
N ASP A 71 -0.12 -1.26 8.72
CA ASP A 71 -0.24 -0.05 7.91
C ASP A 71 -0.24 1.23 8.75
N VAL A 72 -0.87 1.17 9.94
CA VAL A 72 -0.81 2.25 10.93
C VAL A 72 0.61 2.40 11.48
N SER A 73 1.29 1.29 11.77
CA SER A 73 2.68 1.29 12.22
C SER A 73 3.61 1.91 11.20
N LEU A 74 3.56 1.45 9.96
CA LEU A 74 4.36 2.01 8.87
C LEU A 74 4.08 3.49 8.67
N GLY A 75 2.81 3.89 8.54
CA GLY A 75 2.43 5.29 8.37
C GLY A 75 2.97 6.19 9.50
N ALA A 76 2.92 5.71 10.74
CA ALA A 76 3.44 6.43 11.89
C ALA A 76 4.98 6.48 11.95
N TRP A 77 5.70 5.52 11.39
CA TRP A 77 7.16 5.60 11.31
C TRP A 77 7.60 6.60 10.25
N PHE A 78 6.87 6.68 9.14
CA PHE A 78 7.23 7.53 8.01
C PHE A 78 6.95 9.02 8.23
N ILE A 79 5.95 9.37 9.04
CA ILE A 79 5.56 10.75 9.32
C ILE A 79 6.71 11.65 9.81
N GLY A 80 7.67 11.06 10.53
CA GLY A 80 8.80 11.77 11.13
C GLY A 80 10.06 11.72 10.28
N LEU A 81 10.01 11.10 9.10
CA LEU A 81 11.14 10.92 8.21
C LEU A 81 11.01 11.83 6.99
N GLU A 82 12.14 12.32 6.49
CA GLU A 82 12.20 13.06 5.23
C GLU A 82 12.14 12.08 4.05
N VAL A 83 10.93 11.62 3.72
CA VAL A 83 10.66 10.65 2.65
C VAL A 83 9.68 11.23 1.61
N GLU A 84 9.77 10.76 0.37
CA GLU A 84 8.85 11.12 -0.70
C GLU A 84 7.66 10.16 -0.70
N HIS A 85 6.49 10.68 -0.37
CA HIS A 85 5.24 9.93 -0.45
C HIS A 85 4.69 9.98 -1.88
N VAL A 86 4.56 8.82 -2.53
CA VAL A 86 4.02 8.68 -3.88
C VAL A 86 2.66 7.99 -3.81
N ASP A 87 1.62 8.67 -4.27
CA ASP A 87 0.28 8.10 -4.48
C ASP A 87 0.18 7.61 -5.92
N ASP A 88 0.53 6.34 -6.17
CA ASP A 88 0.35 5.72 -7.48
C ASP A 88 -0.97 4.94 -7.53
N ARG A 89 -1.94 5.51 -8.25
CA ARG A 89 -3.28 4.94 -8.38
C ARG A 89 -3.34 3.68 -9.23
N SER A 90 -2.30 3.35 -10.00
CA SER A 90 -2.21 2.05 -10.70
C SER A 90 -2.08 0.88 -9.73
N MET A 91 -1.65 1.12 -8.49
CA MET A 91 -1.66 0.13 -7.41
C MET A 91 -3.03 0.01 -6.71
N CYS A 92 -4.02 0.80 -7.13
CA CYS A 92 -5.32 0.95 -6.47
C CYS A 92 -6.50 0.38 -7.26
N CYS A 93 -6.32 -0.69 -8.03
CA CYS A 93 -7.40 -1.16 -8.89
C CYS A 93 -8.29 -2.21 -8.24
N GLY A 94 -9.59 -1.92 -8.20
CA GLY A 94 -10.59 -2.98 -7.99
C GLY A 94 -10.68 -3.91 -9.18
N THR A 95 -11.21 -5.12 -8.98
CA THR A 95 -11.34 -6.12 -10.06
C THR A 95 -12.06 -5.57 -11.30
N LEU A 96 -13.13 -4.78 -11.13
CA LEU A 96 -13.84 -4.14 -12.24
C LEU A 96 -12.98 -3.06 -12.92
N GLU A 97 -12.35 -2.20 -12.14
CA GLU A 97 -11.52 -1.09 -12.64
C GLU A 97 -10.32 -1.60 -13.44
N CYS A 98 -9.64 -2.62 -12.92
CA CYS A 98 -8.54 -3.25 -13.61
C CYS A 98 -8.97 -3.88 -14.94
N SER A 99 -10.13 -4.56 -14.99
CA SER A 99 -10.63 -5.14 -16.25
C SER A 99 -10.99 -4.08 -17.30
N MET A 100 -11.39 -2.88 -16.87
CA MET A 100 -11.69 -1.75 -17.76
C MET A 100 -10.40 -1.10 -18.27
N ARG A 101 -9.47 -0.76 -17.36
CA ARG A 101 -8.21 -0.10 -17.72
C ARG A 101 -7.33 -0.96 -18.63
N ALA A 102 -7.32 -2.28 -18.41
CA ALA A 102 -6.59 -3.22 -19.28
C ALA A 102 -7.05 -3.17 -20.75
N ARG A 103 -8.32 -2.83 -21.02
CA ARG A 103 -8.84 -2.68 -22.40
C ARG A 103 -8.32 -1.42 -23.10
N ASP A 104 -7.97 -0.41 -22.32
CA ASP A 104 -7.45 0.88 -22.79
C ASP A 104 -5.91 0.90 -22.82
N GLY A 105 -5.26 -0.22 -22.49
CA GLY A 105 -3.79 -0.34 -22.43
C GLY A 105 -3.15 0.24 -21.16
N ASP A 106 -3.96 0.67 -20.18
CA ASP A 106 -3.50 1.10 -18.86
C ASP A 106 -3.56 -0.10 -17.90
N ILE A 107 -2.40 -0.67 -17.55
CA ILE A 107 -2.35 -1.88 -16.72
C ILE A 107 -2.19 -1.48 -15.26
N CYS A 108 -2.99 -2.11 -14.40
CA CYS A 108 -2.85 -1.95 -12.96
C CYS A 108 -1.68 -2.77 -12.44
N VAL A 109 -0.78 -2.14 -11.68
CA VAL A 109 0.33 -2.81 -10.99
C VAL A 109 -0.19 -3.84 -9.98
N ALA A 110 -1.34 -3.55 -9.37
CA ALA A 110 -2.01 -4.48 -8.48
C ALA A 110 -3.53 -4.38 -8.60
N SER A 111 -4.18 -5.53 -8.49
CA SER A 111 -5.65 -5.65 -8.46
C SER A 111 -6.07 -6.36 -7.18
N PHE A 112 -7.16 -5.89 -6.59
CA PHE A 112 -7.75 -6.49 -5.40
C PHE A 112 -9.24 -6.76 -5.59
N ASP A 113 -9.74 -7.57 -4.68
CA ASP A 113 -11.13 -7.99 -4.63
C ASP A 113 -11.79 -7.45 -3.34
N TRP A 114 -12.80 -6.58 -3.49
CA TRP A 114 -13.42 -5.87 -2.37
C TRP A 114 -14.67 -6.52 -1.80
N ASP A 115 -15.25 -7.53 -2.44
CA ASP A 115 -16.55 -8.03 -1.96
C ASP A 115 -16.42 -8.69 -0.58
N CYS A 116 -15.20 -8.98 -0.11
CA CYS A 116 -14.96 -9.33 1.29
C CYS A 116 -13.65 -8.76 1.84
N SER A 117 -13.74 -8.10 3.00
CA SER A 117 -12.59 -7.65 3.79
C SER A 117 -11.92 -8.84 4.47
N GLY A 118 -11.17 -9.61 3.70
CA GLY A 118 -10.52 -10.85 4.12
C GLY A 118 -10.75 -11.97 3.11
N ILE A 119 -9.80 -12.90 3.03
CA ILE A 119 -9.75 -14.02 2.09
C ILE A 119 -10.96 -14.96 2.25
N CYS A 120 -12.13 -14.55 1.75
CA CYS A 120 -13.31 -15.40 1.67
C CYS A 120 -13.21 -16.19 0.36
N LYS A 121 -13.02 -17.52 0.44
CA LYS A 121 -12.87 -18.36 -0.77
C LYS A 121 -11.76 -17.87 -1.74
N SER A 122 -10.66 -17.31 -1.23
CA SER A 122 -9.60 -16.70 -2.07
C SER A 122 -9.13 -17.59 -3.21
N VAL A 123 -8.96 -18.89 -2.96
CA VAL A 123 -8.48 -19.85 -3.96
C VAL A 123 -9.37 -19.87 -5.22
N HIS A 124 -10.67 -19.66 -5.06
CA HIS A 124 -11.60 -19.58 -6.19
C HIS A 124 -11.64 -18.17 -6.77
N ARG A 125 -11.70 -17.15 -5.91
CA ARG A 125 -11.83 -15.75 -6.34
C ARG A 125 -10.60 -15.23 -7.06
N ILE A 126 -9.40 -15.62 -6.62
CA ILE A 126 -8.13 -15.21 -7.23
C ILE A 126 -8.02 -15.69 -8.68
N LYS A 127 -8.63 -16.84 -9.02
CA LYS A 127 -8.68 -17.32 -10.40
C LYS A 127 -9.49 -16.36 -11.28
N ASN A 128 -10.66 -15.93 -10.80
CA ASN A 128 -11.50 -14.98 -11.54
C ASN A 128 -10.80 -13.64 -11.72
N VAL A 129 -10.18 -13.11 -10.65
CA VAL A 129 -9.38 -11.88 -10.73
C VAL A 129 -8.26 -12.05 -11.76
N HIS A 130 -7.47 -13.13 -11.67
CA HIS A 130 -6.38 -13.39 -12.62
C HIS A 130 -6.87 -13.54 -14.07
N THR A 131 -8.02 -14.17 -14.32
CA THR A 131 -8.59 -14.26 -15.68
C THR A 131 -9.01 -12.88 -16.22
N MET A 132 -9.47 -11.98 -15.37
CA MET A 132 -9.94 -10.64 -15.79
C MET A 132 -8.81 -9.60 -15.88
N CYS A 133 -7.77 -9.75 -15.07
CA CYS A 133 -6.77 -8.74 -14.77
C CYS A 133 -5.32 -9.19 -14.95
N GLY A 134 -5.09 -10.49 -15.14
CA GLY A 134 -3.76 -11.04 -15.31
C GLY A 134 -3.15 -10.60 -16.63
N GLU A 135 -1.84 -10.40 -16.59
CA GLU A 135 -1.06 -10.20 -17.81
C GLU A 135 -1.10 -11.45 -18.69
N THR A 136 -0.85 -11.28 -19.99
CA THR A 136 -0.79 -12.41 -20.92
C THR A 136 0.41 -13.30 -20.61
N SER A 137 0.37 -14.56 -21.03
CA SER A 137 1.50 -15.47 -20.92
C SER A 137 2.80 -14.87 -21.49
N ASP A 138 2.67 -14.11 -22.57
CA ASP A 138 3.81 -13.50 -23.24
C ASP A 138 4.48 -12.41 -22.40
N ALA A 139 3.74 -11.72 -21.53
CA ALA A 139 4.32 -10.74 -20.60
C ALA A 139 5.18 -11.43 -19.53
N LEU A 140 4.71 -12.57 -19.00
CA LEU A 140 5.44 -13.33 -17.98
C LEU A 140 6.76 -13.92 -18.50
N TRP A 141 6.76 -14.43 -19.73
CA TRP A 141 7.91 -15.14 -20.28
C TRP A 141 8.92 -14.24 -21.01
N ASN A 142 8.51 -13.03 -21.39
CA ASN A 142 9.39 -12.06 -22.06
C ASN A 142 9.83 -10.91 -21.13
N ALA A 143 9.62 -11.02 -19.81
CA ALA A 143 10.01 -10.00 -18.83
C ALA A 143 11.53 -9.92 -18.55
N ILE A 144 12.38 -10.47 -19.42
CA ILE A 144 13.85 -10.52 -19.28
C ILE A 144 14.51 -9.84 -20.47
#